data_AF-A0A8J7Z933-F1
#
_entry.id   AF-A0A8J7Z933-F1
#
_cell.length_a   1.000
_cell.length_b   1.000
_cell.length_c   1.000
_cell.angle_alpha   90.00
_cell.angle_beta   90.00
_cell.angle_gamma   90.00
#
_symmetry.space_group_name_H-M   'P 1'
#
loop_
_entity.id
_entity.type
_entity.pdbx_description
1 polymer ?
#
loop_
_entity_poly.entity_id
_entity_poly.type
_entity_poly.pdbx_seq_one_letter_code
_entity_poly.pdbx_strand_id
1 'polypeptide(L)'
;MSSQDVILIHPKIIQVFPEEEVEKVLADKNHRKVLQFLYKKPLTVKEIVDCFKSIGETKDRKTIYRYLLNLKNSNLVIEAGKRFESSATKGKTLFGRAAQIIYVPSRRFEQNDEMERKSFDILNIMLQEKLGYKNAASVDSLKETTQDLKLAKNKAIEDYFKNNTNPKVLNLLSEYEIHELIPILDLAGWIFLFEERPEMIKEVLRCFK
;
A
#
# COMPACT_ATOMS: atom_id res chain seq x y z
N MET A 1 -2.47 2.53 37.06
CA MET A 1 -1.55 1.36 37.03
C MET A 1 -0.44 1.68 36.05
N SER A 2 0.83 1.59 36.45
CA SER A 2 1.95 1.84 35.52
C SER A 2 2.17 0.61 34.64
N SER A 3 2.29 0.81 33.34
CA SER A 3 2.70 -0.23 32.40
C SER A 3 3.94 0.23 31.67
N GLN A 4 4.83 -0.70 31.35
CA GLN A 4 6.04 -0.44 30.59
C GLN A 4 5.97 -1.18 29.25
N ASP A 5 6.21 -0.45 28.16
CA ASP A 5 6.28 -1.00 26.82
C ASP A 5 7.75 -1.19 26.42
N VAL A 6 8.07 -2.40 25.97
CA VAL A 6 9.35 -2.74 25.36
C VAL A 6 9.08 -2.94 23.88
N ILE A 7 9.43 -1.93 23.07
CA ILE A 7 9.31 -1.98 21.61
C ILE A 7 10.62 -2.52 21.05
N LEU A 8 10.51 -3.61 20.28
CA LEU A 8 11.63 -4.32 19.68
C LEU A 8 11.79 -3.98 18.19
N ILE A 9 10.69 -3.69 17.51
CA ILE A 9 10.67 -3.45 16.07
C ILE A 9 9.83 -2.21 15.78
N HIS A 10 10.43 -1.27 15.03
CA HIS A 10 9.74 -0.10 14.52
C HIS A 10 9.27 -0.33 13.08
N PRO A 11 8.11 0.24 12.69
CA PRO A 11 7.61 0.14 11.33
C PRO A 11 8.58 0.81 10.35
N LYS A 12 8.71 0.24 9.15
CA LYS A 12 9.31 0.94 8.00
C LYS A 12 8.51 2.20 7.68
N ILE A 13 9.12 3.19 7.02
CA ILE A 13 8.36 4.37 6.57
C ILE A 13 7.34 3.95 5.51
N ILE A 14 7.79 3.29 4.45
CA ILE A 14 6.95 2.78 3.37
C ILE A 14 7.26 1.31 3.10
N GLN A 15 6.23 0.58 2.71
CA GLN A 15 6.37 -0.74 2.11
C GLN A 15 5.42 -0.84 0.92
N VAL A 16 5.99 -1.17 -0.23
CA VAL A 16 5.26 -1.44 -1.46
C VAL A 16 4.93 -2.93 -1.50
N PHE A 17 3.67 -3.26 -1.71
CA PHE A 17 3.22 -4.65 -1.85
C PHE A 17 2.69 -4.87 -3.26
N PRO A 18 3.06 -5.98 -3.93
CA PRO A 18 2.30 -6.45 -5.09
C PRO A 18 0.85 -6.69 -4.67
N GLU A 19 -0.11 -6.23 -5.48
CA GLU A 19 -1.53 -6.32 -5.14
C GLU A 19 -1.97 -7.76 -4.82
N GLU A 20 -1.52 -8.73 -5.63
CA GLU A 20 -1.84 -10.16 -5.48
C GLU A 20 -1.52 -10.72 -4.08
N GLU A 21 -0.52 -10.16 -3.39
CA GLU A 21 -0.08 -10.62 -2.07
C GLU A 21 -1.01 -10.15 -0.95
N VAL A 22 -1.68 -9.01 -1.12
CA VAL A 22 -2.37 -8.31 -0.02
C VAL A 22 -3.83 -7.98 -0.31
N GLU A 23 -4.27 -8.06 -1.56
CA GLU A 23 -5.61 -7.66 -2.01
C GLU A 23 -6.72 -8.36 -1.24
N LYS A 24 -6.69 -9.70 -1.19
CA LYS A 24 -7.71 -10.50 -0.46
C LYS A 24 -7.78 -10.12 1.01
N VAL A 25 -6.65 -9.78 1.61
CA VAL A 25 -6.59 -9.38 3.02
C VAL A 25 -7.11 -7.96 3.20
N LEU A 26 -6.75 -7.03 2.31
CA LEU A 26 -7.20 -5.65 2.35
C LEU A 26 -8.65 -5.47 1.90
N ALA A 27 -9.26 -6.43 1.21
CA ALA A 27 -10.68 -6.43 0.86
C ALA A 27 -11.59 -6.50 2.10
N ASP A 28 -11.15 -7.17 3.18
CA ASP A 28 -11.88 -7.22 4.44
C ASP A 28 -11.78 -5.88 5.20
N LYS A 29 -12.92 -5.22 5.38
CA LYS A 29 -13.02 -3.96 6.13
C LYS A 29 -12.48 -4.05 7.55
N ASN A 30 -12.58 -5.20 8.22
CA ASN A 30 -12.08 -5.36 9.58
C ASN A 30 -10.55 -5.39 9.62
N HIS A 31 -9.91 -5.99 8.61
CA HIS A 31 -8.45 -5.93 8.49
C HIS A 31 -7.97 -4.49 8.28
N ARG A 32 -8.65 -3.72 7.41
CA ARG A 32 -8.34 -2.29 7.22
C ARG A 32 -8.48 -1.48 8.51
N LYS A 33 -9.54 -1.71 9.29
CA LYS A 33 -9.74 -1.08 10.61
C LYS A 33 -8.63 -1.44 11.60
N VAL A 34 -8.22 -2.71 11.66
CA VAL A 34 -7.09 -3.12 12.51
C VAL A 34 -5.83 -2.36 12.12
N LEU A 35 -5.52 -2.26 10.83
CA LEU A 35 -4.36 -1.48 10.35
C LEU A 35 -4.48 0.01 10.72
N GLN A 36 -5.67 0.59 10.65
CA GLN A 36 -5.92 1.97 11.06
C GLN A 36 -5.69 2.17 12.57
N PHE A 37 -6.20 1.27 13.42
CA PHE A 37 -5.96 1.34 14.87
C PHE A 37 -4.48 1.24 15.21
N LEU A 38 -3.74 0.41 14.48
CA LEU A 38 -2.30 0.21 14.65
C LEU A 38 -1.44 1.31 14.03
N TYR A 39 -2.03 2.29 13.33
CA TYR A 39 -1.28 3.41 12.76
C TYR A 39 -0.62 4.24 13.87
N LYS A 40 -1.39 4.60 14.90
CA LYS A 40 -0.95 5.57 15.91
C LYS A 40 0.13 5.00 16.83
N LYS A 41 0.01 3.73 17.19
CA LYS A 41 0.94 3.02 18.08
C LYS A 41 0.71 1.52 18.04
N PRO A 42 1.70 0.72 18.50
CA PRO A 42 1.48 -0.69 18.77
C PRO A 42 0.41 -0.91 19.85
N LEU A 43 -0.44 -1.91 19.65
CA LEU A 43 -1.55 -2.24 20.55
C LEU A 43 -1.55 -3.72 20.93
N THR A 44 -2.04 -4.02 22.13
CA THR A 44 -2.37 -5.38 22.54
C THR A 44 -3.71 -5.82 21.95
N VAL A 45 -3.97 -7.13 21.93
CA VAL A 45 -5.27 -7.68 21.49
C VAL A 45 -6.44 -7.09 22.26
N LYS A 46 -6.28 -6.84 23.57
CA LYS A 46 -7.33 -6.24 24.40
C LYS A 46 -7.66 -4.83 23.93
N GLU A 47 -6.64 -4.01 23.66
CA GLU A 47 -6.85 -2.63 23.19
C GLU A 47 -7.48 -2.60 21.80
N ILE A 48 -7.11 -3.52 20.90
CA ILE A 48 -7.75 -3.61 19.59
C ILE A 48 -9.24 -3.96 19.74
N VAL A 49 -9.59 -4.88 20.66
CA VAL A 49 -11.01 -5.14 21.00
C VAL A 49 -11.69 -3.87 21.50
N ASP A 50 -11.04 -3.09 22.35
CA ASP A 50 -11.61 -1.85 22.89
C ASP A 50 -11.74 -0.76 21.80
N CYS A 51 -10.84 -0.72 20.81
CA CYS A 51 -10.97 0.13 19.62
C CYS A 51 -12.22 -0.24 18.80
N PHE A 52 -12.48 -1.53 18.55
CA PHE A 52 -13.71 -1.95 17.87
C PHE A 52 -14.96 -1.51 18.65
N LYS A 53 -14.96 -1.66 19.98
CA LYS A 53 -16.09 -1.21 20.81
C LYS A 53 -16.33 0.29 20.71
N SER A 54 -15.26 1.10 20.66
CA SER A 54 -15.37 2.57 20.54
C SER A 54 -16.04 3.03 19.24
N ILE A 55 -16.04 2.19 18.19
CA ILE A 55 -16.73 2.45 16.93
C ILE A 55 -18.06 1.70 16.81
N GLY A 56 -18.61 1.21 17.92
CA GLY A 56 -19.91 0.51 17.96
C GLY A 56 -19.88 -0.94 17.49
N GLU A 57 -18.70 -1.55 17.32
CA GLU A 57 -18.56 -2.92 16.87
C GLU A 57 -18.08 -3.85 18.00
N THR A 58 -18.72 -5.01 18.14
CA THR A 58 -18.28 -6.03 19.10
C THR A 58 -17.48 -7.11 18.39
N LYS A 59 -16.24 -7.33 18.85
CA LYS A 59 -15.37 -8.44 18.42
C LYS A 59 -14.81 -9.14 19.64
N ASP A 60 -14.76 -10.47 19.62
CA ASP A 60 -14.07 -11.25 20.64
C ASP A 60 -12.55 -11.33 20.37
N ARG A 61 -11.79 -11.76 21.39
CA ARG A 61 -10.33 -11.89 21.27
C ARG A 61 -9.90 -12.89 20.19
N LYS A 62 -10.63 -13.99 20.01
CA LYS A 62 -10.29 -15.04 19.04
C LYS A 62 -10.40 -14.51 17.61
N THR A 63 -11.40 -13.68 17.36
CA THR A 63 -11.63 -12.97 16.11
C THR A 63 -10.51 -11.97 15.84
N ILE A 64 -10.10 -11.18 16.85
CA ILE A 64 -8.94 -10.28 16.69
C ILE A 64 -7.64 -11.05 16.42
N TYR A 65 -7.40 -12.17 17.10
CA TYR A 65 -6.24 -13.02 16.80
C TYR A 65 -6.25 -13.52 15.35
N ARG A 66 -7.41 -13.91 14.82
CA ARG A 66 -7.55 -14.32 13.41
C ARG A 66 -7.21 -13.17 12.45
N TYR A 67 -7.72 -11.96 12.71
CA TYR A 67 -7.39 -10.79 11.90
C TYR A 67 -5.90 -10.49 11.91
N LEU A 68 -5.28 -10.48 13.09
CA LEU A 68 -3.84 -10.25 13.24
C LEU A 68 -3.01 -11.34 12.57
N LEU A 69 -3.43 -12.61 12.63
CA LEU A 69 -2.74 -13.71 11.96
C LEU A 69 -2.77 -13.54 10.44
N ASN A 70 -3.93 -13.23 9.86
CA ASN A 70 -4.06 -12.99 8.42
C ASN A 70 -3.18 -11.82 7.96
N LEU A 71 -3.23 -10.71 8.70
CA LEU A 71 -2.42 -9.52 8.45
C LEU A 71 -0.92 -9.79 8.59
N LYS A 72 -0.52 -10.59 9.60
CA LYS A 72 0.87 -10.98 9.83
C LYS A 72 1.39 -11.89 8.72
N ASN A 73 0.59 -12.86 8.28
CA ASN A 73 0.95 -13.77 7.17
C ASN A 73 1.13 -13.02 5.84
N SER A 74 0.50 -11.84 5.69
CA SER A 74 0.65 -10.96 4.54
C SER A 74 1.68 -9.85 4.77
N ASN A 75 2.49 -9.95 5.83
CA ASN A 75 3.50 -8.96 6.22
C ASN A 75 2.99 -7.53 6.42
N LEU A 76 1.70 -7.33 6.72
CA LEU A 76 1.09 -6.01 6.98
C LEU A 76 1.17 -5.64 8.47
N VAL A 77 1.28 -6.64 9.35
CA VAL A 77 1.38 -6.50 10.80
C VAL A 77 2.56 -7.31 11.33
N ILE A 78 3.23 -6.77 12.34
CA ILE A 78 4.36 -7.41 13.04
C ILE A 78 4.09 -7.48 14.54
N GLU A 79 4.78 -8.40 15.21
CA GLU A 79 4.90 -8.36 16.68
C GLU A 79 5.95 -7.31 17.03
N ALA A 80 5.49 -6.11 17.38
CA ALA A 80 6.34 -4.94 17.62
C ALA A 80 7.04 -4.98 18.99
N GLY A 81 6.53 -5.78 19.95
CA GLY A 81 7.14 -5.86 21.28
C GLY A 81 6.26 -6.52 22.34
N LYS A 82 6.54 -6.18 23.61
CA LYS A 82 5.80 -6.66 24.79
C LYS A 82 5.46 -5.52 25.74
N ARG A 83 4.27 -5.57 26.34
CA ARG A 83 3.85 -4.71 27.45
C ARG A 83 3.86 -5.48 28.76
N PHE A 84 4.54 -4.94 29.76
CA PHE A 84 4.56 -5.49 31.12
C PHE A 84 3.73 -4.62 32.05
N GLU A 85 2.84 -5.26 32.80
CA GLU A 85 2.13 -4.63 33.91
C GLU A 85 2.96 -4.84 35.18
N SER A 86 2.97 -3.87 36.11
CA SER A 86 3.89 -3.84 37.26
C SER A 86 3.91 -5.12 38.11
N SER A 87 2.83 -5.91 38.06
CA SER A 87 2.65 -7.16 38.80
C SER A 87 2.72 -8.44 37.95
N ALA A 88 2.91 -8.32 36.63
CA ALA A 88 2.84 -9.46 35.71
C ALA A 88 4.23 -9.93 35.25
N THR A 89 4.54 -11.20 35.52
CA THR A 89 5.75 -11.86 35.01
C THR A 89 5.69 -12.18 33.51
N LYS A 90 4.50 -12.26 32.91
CA LYS A 90 4.31 -12.47 31.48
C LYS A 90 3.86 -11.19 30.78
N GLY A 91 4.67 -10.71 29.85
CA GLY A 91 4.34 -9.57 29.00
C GLY A 91 3.27 -9.89 27.96
N LYS A 92 2.39 -8.94 27.67
CA LYS A 92 1.38 -9.01 26.61
C LYS A 92 2.00 -8.61 25.27
N THR A 93 1.75 -9.35 24.19
CA THR A 93 2.25 -8.97 22.85
C THR A 93 1.65 -7.65 22.39
N LEU A 94 2.52 -6.76 21.92
CA LEU A 94 2.17 -5.56 21.18
C LEU A 94 2.29 -5.87 19.68
N PHE A 95 1.22 -5.62 18.95
CA PHE A 95 1.18 -5.71 17.50
C PHE A 95 1.31 -4.31 16.92
N GLY A 96 2.05 -4.15 15.82
CA GLY A 96 2.18 -2.89 15.09
C GLY A 96 2.06 -3.12 13.59
N ARG A 97 1.87 -2.05 12.82
CA ARG A 97 2.00 -2.13 11.36
C ARG A 97 3.44 -2.48 10.98
N ALA A 98 3.62 -3.18 9.87
CA ALA A 98 4.95 -3.40 9.30
C ALA A 98 5.55 -2.12 8.70
N ALA A 99 4.69 -1.23 8.18
CA ALA A 99 5.07 0.07 7.64
C ALA A 99 4.04 1.16 7.94
N GLN A 100 4.50 2.41 8.08
CA GLN A 100 3.65 3.58 8.28
C GLN A 100 2.80 3.86 7.04
N ILE A 101 3.38 3.67 5.85
CA ILE A 101 2.71 3.75 4.55
C ILE A 101 2.70 2.34 3.95
N ILE A 102 1.49 1.83 3.71
CA ILE A 102 1.28 0.59 2.96
C ILE A 102 0.83 1.05 1.58
N TYR A 103 1.73 0.94 0.61
CA TYR A 103 1.42 1.29 -0.77
C TYR A 103 1.13 0.01 -1.54
N VAL A 104 -0.09 -0.09 -2.07
CA VAL A 104 -0.50 -1.18 -2.94
C VAL A 104 -0.76 -0.55 -4.29
N PRO A 105 0.18 -0.68 -5.25
CA PRO A 105 -0.02 -0.18 -6.60
C PRO A 105 -1.24 -0.89 -7.16
N SER A 106 -2.27 -0.13 -7.54
CA SER A 106 -3.45 -0.72 -8.14
C SER A 106 -3.08 -1.30 -9.51
N ARG A 107 -3.35 -2.59 -9.72
CA ARG A 107 -3.74 -3.09 -11.03
C ARG A 107 -5.23 -2.86 -11.12
N ARG A 108 -5.62 -1.70 -11.65
CA ARG A 108 -6.98 -1.61 -12.15
C ARG A 108 -7.15 -2.62 -13.28
N PHE A 109 -8.15 -3.46 -13.05
CA PHE A 109 -8.77 -4.47 -13.90
C PHE A 109 -8.09 -5.85 -13.88
N GLU A 110 -8.75 -6.78 -13.17
CA GLU A 110 -8.86 -8.17 -13.63
C GLU A 110 -9.39 -8.13 -15.06
N GLN A 111 -8.48 -8.04 -16.01
CA GLN A 111 -8.78 -8.27 -17.41
C GLN A 111 -8.33 -9.67 -17.69
N ASN A 112 -9.27 -10.50 -18.15
CA ASN A 112 -8.83 -11.63 -18.95
C ASN A 112 -7.92 -11.12 -20.08
N ASP A 113 -7.06 -11.97 -20.62
CA ASP A 113 -6.07 -11.58 -21.63
C ASP A 113 -6.71 -10.82 -22.82
N GLU A 114 -7.98 -11.10 -23.13
CA GLU A 114 -8.75 -10.41 -24.16
C GLU A 114 -9.00 -8.93 -23.83
N MET A 115 -9.47 -8.61 -22.62
CA MET A 115 -9.73 -7.24 -22.21
C MET A 115 -8.43 -6.44 -22.05
N GLU A 116 -7.34 -7.09 -21.62
CA GLU A 116 -6.02 -6.47 -21.54
C GLU A 116 -5.56 -6.04 -22.93
N ARG A 117 -5.65 -6.97 -23.88
CA ARG A 117 -5.31 -6.70 -25.27
C ARG A 117 -6.15 -5.55 -25.85
N LYS A 118 -7.47 -5.58 -25.66
CA LYS A 118 -8.36 -4.49 -26.12
C LYS A 118 -8.00 -3.14 -25.50
N SER A 119 -7.61 -3.12 -24.23
CA SER A 119 -7.20 -1.88 -23.55
C SER A 119 -5.92 -1.31 -24.16
N PHE A 120 -4.95 -2.17 -24.49
CA PHE A 120 -3.75 -1.75 -25.19
C PHE A 120 -4.02 -1.33 -26.64
N ASP A 121 -4.95 -1.98 -27.34
CA ASP A 121 -5.37 -1.54 -28.69
C ASP A 121 -5.99 -0.13 -28.64
N ILE A 122 -6.87 0.14 -27.68
CA ILE A 122 -7.45 1.49 -27.47
C ILE A 122 -6.34 2.51 -27.17
N LEU A 123 -5.44 2.19 -26.24
CA LEU A 123 -4.31 3.07 -25.89
C LEU A 123 -3.44 3.37 -27.13
N ASN A 124 -3.18 2.35 -27.94
CA ASN A 124 -2.39 2.46 -29.16
C ASN A 124 -3.03 3.43 -30.15
N ILE A 125 -4.33 3.29 -30.41
CA ILE A 125 -5.10 4.19 -31.30
C ILE A 125 -5.07 5.62 -30.76
N MET A 126 -5.33 5.81 -29.46
CA MET A 126 -5.34 7.14 -28.84
C MET A 126 -3.97 7.83 -28.93
N LEU A 127 -2.89 7.11 -28.65
CA LEU A 127 -1.54 7.64 -28.73
C LEU A 127 -1.12 7.90 -30.17
N GLN A 128 -1.44 6.99 -31.10
CA GLN A 128 -1.17 7.16 -32.52
C GLN A 128 -1.82 8.45 -33.05
N GLU A 129 -3.12 8.64 -32.78
CA GLU A 129 -3.86 9.84 -33.20
C GLU A 129 -3.29 11.10 -32.58
N LYS A 130 -3.04 11.08 -31.26
CA LYS A 130 -2.55 12.24 -30.53
C LYS A 130 -1.14 12.68 -30.94
N LEU A 131 -0.28 11.72 -31.28
CA LEU A 131 1.14 11.95 -31.58
C LEU A 131 1.42 12.04 -33.10
N GLY A 132 0.44 11.72 -33.95
CA GLY A 132 0.56 11.86 -35.41
C GLY A 132 1.37 10.76 -36.11
N TYR A 133 1.46 9.56 -35.51
CA TYR A 133 2.18 8.44 -36.12
C TYR A 133 1.35 7.73 -37.19
N LYS A 134 2.02 7.34 -38.29
CA LYS A 134 1.35 6.61 -39.39
C LYS A 134 1.08 5.15 -39.04
N ASN A 135 1.94 4.55 -38.24
CA ASN A 135 1.85 3.15 -37.83
C ASN A 135 1.44 3.08 -36.36
N ALA A 136 0.63 2.07 -36.04
CA ALA A 136 0.36 1.68 -34.67
C ALA A 136 1.60 0.99 -34.08
N ALA A 137 1.81 1.14 -32.78
CA ALA A 137 2.83 0.38 -32.06
C ALA A 137 2.46 -1.12 -31.98
N SER A 138 3.43 -1.98 -31.70
CA SER A 138 3.13 -3.35 -31.26
C SER A 138 2.48 -3.32 -29.88
N VAL A 139 1.41 -4.08 -29.69
CA VAL A 139 0.74 -4.26 -28.38
C VAL A 139 1.73 -4.76 -27.33
N ASP A 140 2.58 -5.72 -27.68
CA ASP A 140 3.58 -6.27 -26.76
C ASP A 140 4.60 -5.20 -26.33
N SER A 141 5.05 -4.38 -27.27
CA SER A 141 5.99 -3.28 -26.98
C SER A 141 5.36 -2.22 -26.06
N LEU A 142 4.09 -1.87 -26.29
CA LEU A 142 3.36 -0.96 -25.40
C LEU A 142 3.14 -1.57 -24.02
N LYS A 143 2.86 -2.88 -23.96
CA LYS A 143 2.65 -3.62 -22.71
C LYS A 143 3.91 -3.61 -21.85
N GLU A 144 5.05 -4.00 -22.42
CA GLU A 144 6.36 -3.97 -21.76
C GLU A 144 6.69 -2.56 -21.26
N THR A 145 6.58 -1.55 -22.15
CA THR A 145 6.89 -0.16 -21.80
C THR A 145 5.98 0.35 -20.68
N THR A 146 4.69 0.00 -20.70
CA THR A 146 3.75 0.39 -19.65
C THR A 146 4.05 -0.30 -18.31
N GLN A 147 4.53 -1.55 -18.34
CA GLN A 147 4.98 -2.24 -17.12
C GLN A 147 6.23 -1.56 -16.54
N ASP A 148 7.20 -1.21 -17.36
CA ASP A 148 8.40 -0.49 -16.94
C ASP A 148 8.05 0.89 -16.34
N LEU A 149 7.14 1.63 -16.97
CA LEU A 149 6.62 2.88 -16.43
C LEU A 149 5.96 2.69 -15.07
N LYS A 150 5.14 1.65 -14.90
CA LYS A 150 4.49 1.35 -13.61
C LYS A 150 5.52 1.01 -12.53
N LEU A 151 6.55 0.23 -12.86
CA LEU A 151 7.63 -0.09 -11.93
C LEU A 151 8.43 1.16 -11.54
N ALA A 152 8.77 2.01 -12.52
CA ALA A 152 9.48 3.26 -12.28
C ALA A 152 8.65 4.22 -11.42
N LYS A 153 7.35 4.35 -11.68
CA LYS A 153 6.40 5.14 -10.89
C LYS A 153 6.34 4.66 -9.43
N ASN A 154 6.23 3.35 -9.22
CA ASN A 154 6.19 2.78 -7.87
C ASN A 154 7.51 3.05 -7.11
N LYS A 155 8.64 2.97 -7.82
CA LYS A 155 9.94 3.31 -7.26
C LYS A 155 10.07 4.78 -6.89
N ALA A 156 9.59 5.70 -7.72
CA ALA A 156 9.59 7.14 -7.42
C ALA A 156 8.82 7.45 -6.12
N ILE A 157 7.66 6.79 -5.90
CA ILE A 157 6.92 6.90 -4.63
C ILE A 157 7.72 6.36 -3.45
N GLU A 158 8.35 5.20 -3.61
CA GLU A 158 9.17 4.60 -2.56
C GLU A 158 10.36 5.49 -2.18
N ASP A 159 11.07 6.00 -3.18
CA ASP A 159 12.23 6.86 -3.03
C ASP A 159 11.82 8.21 -2.40
N TYR A 160 10.68 8.79 -2.80
CA TYR A 160 10.13 9.98 -2.16
C TYR A 160 9.98 9.79 -0.65
N PHE A 161 9.30 8.74 -0.19
CA PHE A 161 9.05 8.55 1.25
C PHE A 161 10.28 8.08 2.03
N LYS A 162 11.23 7.38 1.39
CA LYS A 162 12.50 7.04 2.01
C LYS A 162 13.37 8.28 2.26
N ASN A 163 13.34 9.24 1.33
CA ASN A 163 14.20 10.42 1.38
C ASN A 163 13.52 11.65 2.00
N ASN A 164 12.19 11.69 2.04
CA ASN A 164 11.41 12.81 2.53
C ASN A 164 10.40 12.35 3.58
N THR A 165 10.75 12.53 4.86
CA THR A 165 9.85 12.28 6.00
C THR A 165 9.25 13.60 6.49
N ASN A 166 8.44 14.25 5.65
CA ASN A 166 7.68 15.42 6.09
C ASN A 166 6.62 14.99 7.12
N PRO A 167 6.74 15.38 8.41
CA PRO A 167 5.81 14.90 9.44
C PRO A 167 4.37 15.33 9.19
N LYS A 168 4.16 16.47 8.51
CA LYS A 168 2.82 16.93 8.14
C LYS A 168 2.16 15.99 7.14
N VAL A 169 2.91 15.53 6.13
CA VAL A 169 2.41 14.57 5.14
C VAL A 169 2.08 13.24 5.81
N LEU A 170 2.98 12.72 6.64
CA LEU A 170 2.74 11.47 7.38
C LEU A 170 1.49 11.57 8.27
N ASN A 171 1.33 12.67 9.00
CA ASN A 171 0.15 12.90 9.82
C ASN A 171 -1.14 12.96 8.99
N LEU A 172 -1.14 13.64 7.84
CA LEU A 172 -2.32 13.66 6.96
C LEU A 172 -2.64 12.26 6.42
N LEU A 173 -1.63 11.49 6.00
CA LEU A 173 -1.82 10.12 5.54
C LEU A 173 -2.40 9.20 6.63
N SER A 174 -2.20 9.52 7.91
CA SER A 174 -2.74 8.76 9.04
C SER A 174 -4.26 8.80 9.15
N GLU A 175 -4.88 9.82 8.56
CA GLU A 175 -6.31 10.09 8.70
C GLU A 175 -7.14 9.27 7.70
N TYR A 176 -6.50 8.76 6.65
CA TYR A 176 -7.14 8.00 5.58
C TYR A 176 -7.03 6.48 5.80
N GLU A 177 -8.03 5.75 5.32
CA GLU A 177 -7.90 4.32 5.09
C GLU A 177 -6.93 4.06 3.91
N ILE A 178 -6.24 2.92 3.95
CA ILE A 178 -5.23 2.55 2.94
C ILE A 178 -5.78 2.65 1.51
N HIS A 179 -7.02 2.23 1.29
CA HIS A 179 -7.64 2.24 -0.04
C HIS A 179 -7.95 3.65 -0.56
N GLU A 180 -8.19 4.61 0.35
CA GLU A 180 -8.44 6.01 0.01
C GLU A 180 -7.14 6.71 -0.41
N LEU A 181 -5.98 6.22 0.06
CA LEU A 181 -4.67 6.73 -0.30
C LEU A 181 -4.22 6.29 -1.69
N ILE A 182 -4.71 5.16 -2.20
CA ILE A 182 -4.30 4.60 -3.50
C ILE A 182 -4.37 5.64 -4.64
N PRO A 183 -5.51 6.32 -4.90
CA PRO A 183 -5.58 7.28 -6.01
C PRO A 183 -4.66 8.50 -5.82
N ILE A 184 -4.47 8.94 -4.57
CA ILE A 184 -3.60 10.09 -4.24
C ILE A 184 -2.14 9.73 -4.53
N LEU A 185 -1.71 8.57 -4.03
CA LEU A 185 -0.34 8.08 -4.21
C LEU A 185 -0.07 7.69 -5.67
N ASP A 186 -1.08 7.20 -6.39
CA ASP A 186 -0.95 6.90 -7.82
C ASP A 186 -0.71 8.16 -8.65
N LEU A 187 -1.51 9.22 -8.42
CA LEU A 187 -1.32 10.52 -9.08
C LEU A 187 0.04 11.15 -8.73
N ALA A 188 0.39 11.17 -7.45
CA ALA A 188 1.68 11.68 -7.01
C ALA A 188 2.84 10.92 -7.67
N GLY A 189 2.70 9.60 -7.82
CA GLY A 189 3.74 8.77 -8.41
C GLY A 189 3.99 9.07 -9.87
N TRP A 190 2.94 9.38 -10.65
CA TRP A 190 3.11 9.84 -12.03
C TRP A 190 3.82 11.19 -12.09
N ILE A 191 3.47 12.12 -11.19
CA ILE A 191 4.12 13.44 -11.13
C ILE A 191 5.61 13.28 -10.80
N PHE A 192 5.95 12.50 -9.77
CA PHE A 192 7.34 12.23 -9.37
C PHE A 192 8.12 11.55 -10.50
N LEU A 193 7.52 10.56 -11.16
CA LEU A 193 8.18 9.89 -12.29
C LEU A 193 8.53 10.86 -13.41
N PHE A 194 7.61 11.74 -13.82
CA PHE A 194 7.85 12.65 -14.93
C PHE A 194 8.77 13.82 -14.57
N GLU A 195 8.84 14.20 -13.29
CA GLU A 195 9.84 15.14 -12.79
C GLU A 195 11.24 14.52 -12.80
N GLU A 196 11.39 13.31 -12.26
CA GLU A 196 12.69 12.64 -12.10
C GLU A 196 13.21 12.03 -13.41
N ARG A 197 12.31 11.58 -14.28
CA ARG A 197 12.61 10.81 -15.50
C ARG A 197 11.81 11.30 -16.71
N PRO A 198 11.95 12.57 -17.14
CA PRO A 198 11.24 13.10 -18.30
C PRO A 198 11.55 12.33 -19.60
N GLU A 199 12.69 11.63 -19.67
CA GLU A 199 13.06 10.77 -20.79
C GLU A 199 12.13 9.57 -20.97
N MET A 200 11.37 9.17 -19.94
CA MET A 200 10.43 8.05 -20.03
C MET A 200 9.33 8.26 -21.07
N ILE A 201 9.00 9.51 -21.38
CA ILE A 201 8.11 9.83 -22.50
C ILE A 201 8.71 9.34 -23.82
N LYS A 202 10.04 9.48 -24.01
CA LYS A 202 10.73 9.02 -25.22
C LYS A 202 10.70 7.50 -25.35
N GLU A 203 10.68 6.76 -24.25
CA GLU A 203 10.53 5.30 -24.28
C GLU A 203 9.18 4.88 -24.86
N VAL A 204 8.09 5.55 -24.47
CA VAL A 204 6.76 5.33 -25.08
C VAL A 204 6.78 5.65 -26.58
N LEU A 205 7.43 6.74 -26.97
CA LEU A 205 7.53 7.13 -28.39
C LEU A 205 8.30 6.11 -29.23
N ARG A 206 9.25 5.35 -28.66
CA ARG A 206 10.01 4.31 -29.38
C ARG A 206 9.14 3.14 -29.83
N CYS A 207 7.95 2.96 -29.24
CA CYS A 207 7.00 1.95 -29.67
C CYS A 207 6.41 2.25 -31.06
N PHE A 208 6.38 3.52 -31.49
CA PHE A 208 5.67 3.99 -32.68
C PHE A 208 6.58 4.26 -33.89
N LYS A 209 7.51 3.34 -34.19
CA LYS A 209 8.49 3.51 -35.29
C LYS A 209 7.88 3.79 -36.67
#